data_AF-A0A843CRY1-F1
#
_entry.id   AF-A0A843CRY1-F1
#
_cell.length_a   1.000
_cell.length_b   1.000
_cell.length_c   1.000
_cell.angle_alpha   90.00
_cell.angle_beta   90.00
_cell.angle_gamma   90.00
#
_symmetry.space_group_name_H-M   'P 1'
#
loop_
_entity.id
_entity.type
_entity.pdbx_description
1 polymer ?
#
loop_
_entity_poly.entity_id
_entity_poly.type
_entity_poly.pdbx_seq_one_letter_code
_entity_poly.pdbx_strand_id
1 'polypeptide(L)' 'MTTRFDLDNVHLDLIENKIVHSLGERPGSSIGEIAKTLKVNRSTASKYLHVLKAKRKVNFRQVGPVKLWSLEGTR' A
#
# COMPACT_ATOMS: atom_id res chain seq x y z
N MET A 1 -20.56 -17.89 -15.06
CA MET A 1 -20.90 -16.44 -15.05
C MET A 1 -20.10 -15.80 -13.93
N THR A 2 -19.06 -15.04 -14.24
CA THR A 2 -18.25 -14.33 -13.24
C THR A 2 -18.92 -13.00 -12.96
N THR A 3 -19.22 -12.69 -11.69
CA THR A 3 -19.98 -11.48 -11.34
C THR A 3 -19.06 -10.26 -11.27
N ARG A 4 -19.61 -9.06 -11.46
CA ARG A 4 -18.86 -7.80 -11.39
C ARG A 4 -18.12 -7.61 -10.05
N PHE A 5 -18.69 -8.15 -8.96
CA PHE A 5 -18.08 -8.15 -7.63
C PHE A 5 -16.78 -8.98 -7.55
N ASP A 6 -16.67 -10.07 -8.32
CA ASP A 6 -15.46 -10.90 -8.33
C ASP A 6 -14.29 -10.15 -8.98
N LEU A 7 -14.55 -9.35 -10.02
CA LEU A 7 -13.53 -8.58 -10.72
C LEU A 7 -12.97 -7.44 -9.86
N ASP A 8 -13.82 -6.76 -9.09
CA ASP A 8 -13.39 -5.67 -8.19
C ASP A 8 -12.51 -6.22 -7.06
N ASN A 9 -12.84 -7.40 -6.51
CA ASN A 9 -12.02 -8.06 -5.49
C ASN A 9 -10.65 -8.47 -6.04
N VAL A 10 -10.60 -9.06 -7.23
CA VAL A 10 -9.32 -9.41 -7.89
C VAL A 10 -8.46 -8.17 -8.12
N HIS A 11 -9.07 -7.04 -8.49
CA HIS A 11 -8.32 -5.80 -8.68
C HIS A 11 -7.74 -5.26 -7.37
N LEU A 12 -8.50 -5.31 -6.27
CA LEU A 12 -8.03 -4.90 -4.95
C LEU A 12 -6.87 -5.77 -4.46
N ASP A 13 -6.96 -7.09 -4.65
CA ASP A 13 -5.89 -8.03 -4.28
C ASP A 13 -4.61 -7.77 -5.07
N LEU A 14 -4.72 -7.42 -6.36
CA LEU A 14 -3.56 -7.05 -7.18
C LEU A 14 -2.86 -5.78 -6.68
N ILE A 15 -3.63 -4.75 -6.29
CA ILE A 15 -3.06 -3.51 -5.75
C ILE A 15 -2.41 -3.76 -4.38
N GLU A 16 -3.07 -4.52 -3.52
CA GLU A 16 -2.57 -4.91 -2.22
C GLU A 16 -1.24 -5.67 -2.33
N ASN A 17 -1.18 -6.67 -3.22
CA ASN A 17 0.05 -7.43 -3.49
C ASN A 17 1.18 -6.55 -4.02
N LYS A 18 0.88 -5.60 -4.92
CA LYS A 18 1.89 -4.65 -5.41
C LYS A 18 2.46 -3.77 -4.30
N ILE A 19 1.62 -3.32 -3.36
CA ILE A 19 2.08 -2.52 -2.22
C ILE A 19 2.98 -3.35 -1.32
N VAL A 20 2.54 -4.55 -0.94
CA VAL A 20 3.31 -5.45 -0.07
C VAL A 20 4.65 -5.80 -0.71
N HIS A 21 4.66 -6.15 -2.00
CA HIS A 21 5.90 -6.42 -2.74
C HIS A 21 6.84 -5.22 -2.75
N SER A 22 6.33 -4.04 -3.14
CA SER A 22 7.14 -2.81 -3.19
C SER A 22 7.74 -2.44 -1.83
N LEU A 23 7.01 -2.65 -0.73
CA LEU A 23 7.49 -2.37 0.61
C LEU A 23 8.42 -3.46 1.17
N GLY A 24 8.30 -4.70 0.69
CA GLY A 24 9.24 -5.77 0.98
C GLY A 24 10.60 -5.53 0.32
N GLU A 25 10.62 -5.05 -0.92
CA GLU A 25 11.87 -4.70 -1.62
C GLU A 25 12.50 -3.41 -1.09
N ARG A 26 11.67 -2.41 -0.78
CA ARG A 26 12.14 -1.09 -0.34
C ARG A 26 11.34 -0.58 0.87
N PRO A 27 11.68 -1.05 2.08
CA PRO A 27 11.07 -0.56 3.31
C PRO A 27 11.41 0.91 3.54
N GLY A 28 10.54 1.62 4.26
CA GLY A 28 10.70 3.04 4.54
C GLY A 28 10.36 3.96 3.37
N SER A 29 9.51 3.50 2.45
CA SER A 29 9.10 4.29 1.29
C SER A 29 8.06 5.36 1.67
N SER A 30 8.20 6.56 1.12
CA SER A 30 7.20 7.62 1.25
C SER A 30 5.97 7.35 0.42
N ILE A 31 4.86 8.02 0.74
CA ILE A 31 3.63 7.93 -0.05
C ILE A 31 3.83 8.33 -1.52
N GLY A 32 4.75 9.26 -1.79
CA GLY A 32 5.07 9.71 -3.15
C GLY A 32 5.78 8.63 -3.96
N GLU A 33 6.69 7.88 -3.33
CA GLU A 33 7.38 6.76 -3.97
C GLU A 33 6.42 5.61 -4.24
N ILE A 34 5.59 5.26 -3.25
CA ILE A 34 4.58 4.19 -3.41
C ILE A 34 3.58 4.55 -4.51
N ALA A 35 3.10 5.79 -4.56
CA ALA A 35 2.20 6.27 -5.59
C ALA A 35 2.81 6.15 -7.01
N LYS A 36 4.11 6.46 -7.15
CA LYS A 36 4.84 6.28 -8.42
C LYS A 36 4.91 4.82 -8.83
N THR A 37 5.27 3.91 -7.91
CA THR A 37 5.33 2.46 -8.18
C THR A 37 3.97 1.91 -8.62
N LEU A 38 2.90 2.33 -7.95
CA LEU A 38 1.54 1.90 -8.25
C LEU A 38 0.93 2.58 -9.49
N LYS A 39 1.57 3.64 -10.01
CA LYS A 39 1.02 4.53 -11.06
C LYS A 39 -0.35 5.10 -10.70
N VAL A 40 -0.52 5.54 -9.44
CA VAL A 40 -1.74 6.20 -8.95
C VAL A 40 -1.39 7.54 -8.31
N ASN A 41 -2.40 8.36 -8.00
CA ASN A 41 -2.17 9.60 -7.25
C ASN A 41 -1.90 9.32 -5.75
N ARG A 42 -1.32 10.30 -5.05
CA ARG A 42 -0.97 10.19 -3.62
C ARG A 42 -2.19 9.95 -2.72
N SER A 43 -3.35 10.52 -3.03
CA SER A 43 -4.57 10.34 -2.23
C SER A 43 -5.07 8.89 -2.30
N THR A 44 -5.10 8.30 -3.50
CA THR A 44 -5.45 6.90 -3.72
C THR A 44 -4.45 5.96 -3.02
N ALA A 45 -3.14 6.20 -3.16
CA ALA A 45 -2.13 5.44 -2.44
C ALA A 45 -2.31 5.55 -0.92
N SER A 46 -2.66 6.73 -0.41
CA SER A 46 -2.96 6.96 1.02
C SER A 46 -4.08 6.04 1.49
N LYS A 47 -5.22 6.05 0.77
CA LYS A 47 -6.39 5.24 1.12
C LYS A 47 -6.03 3.76 1.19
N TYR A 48 -5.32 3.24 0.19
CA TYR A 48 -4.88 1.84 0.20
C TYR A 48 -3.98 1.53 1.40
N LEU A 49 -2.97 2.36 1.67
CA LEU A 49 -2.07 2.15 2.81
C LEU A 49 -2.80 2.20 4.15
N HIS A 50 -3.80 3.07 4.30
CA HIS A 50 -4.63 3.14 5.50
C HIS A 50 -5.49 1.87 5.69
N VAL A 51 -6.08 1.33 4.61
CA VAL A 51 -6.79 0.04 4.64
C VAL A 51 -5.84 -1.10 5.02
N LEU A 52 -4.65 -1.15 4.43
CA LEU A 52 -3.65 -2.18 4.74
C LEU A 52 -3.11 -2.09 6.17
N LYS A 53 -2.98 -0.88 6.71
CA LYS A 53 -2.63 -0.66 8.11
C LYS A 53 -3.73 -1.16 9.04
N ALA A 54 -5.00 -0.90 8.73
CA ALA A 54 -6.12 -1.45 9.49
C ALA A 54 -6.13 -2.99 9.46
N LYS A 55 -5.72 -3.59 8.33
CA LYS A 55 -5.48 -5.04 8.17
C LYS A 55 -4.17 -5.54 8.81
N ARG A 56 -3.39 -4.68 9.47
CA ARG A 56 -2.07 -4.99 10.06
C ARG A 56 -1.04 -5.59 9.08
N LYS A 57 -1.11 -5.20 7.80
CA LYS A 57 -0.13 -5.64 6.78
C LYS A 57 1.04 -4.68 6.63
N VAL A 58 0.82 -3.40 6.91
CA VAL A 58 1.83 -2.34 6.78
C VAL A 58 1.75 -1.40 7.97
N ASN A 59 2.87 -0.76 8.28
CA ASN A 59 2.94 0.31 9.26
C ASN A 59 3.70 1.51 8.69
N PHE A 60 3.76 2.58 9.46
CA PHE A 60 4.63 3.71 9.15
C PHE A 60 5.32 4.22 10.40
N ARG A 61 6.53 4.74 10.22
CA ARG A 61 7.18 5.64 11.17
C ARG A 61 7.11 7.08 10.66
N GLN A 62 7.01 8.02 11.58
CA GLN A 62 7.03 9.45 11.28
C GLN A 62 8.50 9.94 11.31
N VAL A 63 8.96 10.59 10.24
CA VAL A 63 10.28 11.25 10.16
C VAL A 63 10.05 12.68 9.69
N GLY A 64 10.14 13.64 10.62
CA GLY A 64 9.73 15.01 10.35
C GLY A 64 8.26 15.07 9.87
N PRO A 65 7.95 15.76 8.75
CA PRO A 65 6.59 15.79 8.21
C PRO A 65 6.21 14.54 7.41
N VAL A 66 7.13 13.60 7.18
CA VAL A 66 6.95 12.47 6.25
C VAL A 66 6.62 11.18 6.99
N LYS A 67 5.66 10.42 6.44
CA LYS A 67 5.41 9.02 6.83
C LYS A 67 6.20 8.08 5.92
N LEU A 68 7.08 7.29 6.53
CA LEU A 68 7.82 6.23 5.84
C LEU A 68 7.17 4.90 6.16
N TRP A 69 6.64 4.24 5.13
CA TRP A 69 5.88 3.01 5.24
C TRP A 69 6.76 1.77 5.09
N SER A 70 6.40 0.71 5.79
CA SER A 70 7.06 -0.61 5.76
C SER A 70 6.03 -1.70 6.01
N LEU A 71 6.42 -2.97 5.84
CA LEU A 71 5.57 -4.09 6.25
C LEU A 71 5.41 -4.08 7.78
N GLU A 72 4.27 -4.57 8.27
CA GLU A 72 4.09 -4.74 9.71
C GLU A 72 5.15 -5.71 10.27
N GLY A 73 5.72 -5.41 11.43
CA GLY A 73 6.73 -6.26 12.08
C GLY A 73 8.16 -6.16 11.52
N THR A 74 8.40 -5.41 10.44
CA THR A 74 9.79 -5.05 10.07
C THR A 74 10.23 -3.84 10.90
N ARG A 75 11.11 -4.09 11.90
CA ARG A 75 11.81 -3.07 12.68
C ARG A 75 13.14 -2.73 12.02
#